data_AF-A0A9W9X9X5-F1
#
_entry.id   AF-A0A9W9X9X5-F1
#
_cell.length_a   1.000
_cell.length_b   1.000
_cell.length_c   1.000
_cell.angle_alpha   90.00
_cell.angle_beta   90.00
_cell.angle_gamma   90.00
#
_symmetry.space_group_name_H-M   'P 1'
#
loop_
_entity.id
_entity.type
_entity.pdbx_description
1 polymer ?
#
loop_
_entity_poly.entity_id
_entity_poly.type
_entity_poly.pdbx_seq_one_letter_code
_entity_poly.pdbx_strand_id
1 'polypeptide(L)' 'MHAKLNDQERRSLVENFNDPKSNLKVMIITYNIGSVGLNLHEACDFVILSAPGRNWSQEAQAFGRCLQGPMDLTNVWI' A
#
# COMPACT_ATOMS: atom_id res chain seq x y z
N MET A 1 7.50 2.02 -4.09
CA MET A 1 7.94 0.73 -3.52
C MET A 1 7.99 -0.33 -4.62
N HIS A 2 9.18 -0.89 -4.89
CA HIS A 2 9.40 -1.88 -5.94
C HIS A 2 10.16 -3.11 -5.42
N ALA A 3 10.11 -4.23 -6.15
CA ALA A 3 10.67 -5.51 -5.73
C ALA A 3 12.18 -5.49 -5.39
N LYS A 4 12.96 -4.57 -5.97
CA LYS A 4 14.41 -4.43 -5.70
C LYS A 4 14.78 -3.78 -4.36
N LEU A 5 13.82 -3.24 -3.60
CA LEU A 5 14.11 -2.70 -2.27
C LEU A 5 14.40 -3.84 -1.30
N ASN A 6 15.42 -3.68 -0.47
CA ASN A 6 15.71 -4.59 0.63
C ASN A 6 14.69 -4.39 1.78
N ASP A 7 14.67 -5.31 2.75
CA ASP A 7 13.67 -5.30 3.82
C ASP A 7 13.77 -4.06 4.72
N GLN A 8 14.97 -3.52 4.92
CA GLN A 8 15.19 -2.31 5.72
C GLN A 8 14.65 -1.08 5.00
N GLU A 9 14.95 -0.93 3.71
CA GLU A 9 14.43 0.16 2.88
C GLU A 9 12.90 0.12 2.80
N ARG A 10 12.31 -1.08 2.72
CA ARG A 10 10.85 -1.25 2.75
C ARG A 10 10.27 -0.78 4.07
N ARG A 11 10.84 -1.18 5.20
CA ARG A 11 10.39 -0.76 6.54
C ARG A 11 10.48 0.75 6.71
N SER A 12 11.61 1.35 6.37
CA SER A 12 11.76 2.81 6.47
C SER A 12 10.79 3.57 5.58
N LEU A 13 10.43 3.05 4.39
CA LEU A 13 9.43 3.67 3.53
C LEU A 13 8.03 3.62 4.16
N VAL A 14 7.69 2.52 4.82
CA VAL A 14 6.40 2.35 5.53
C VAL A 14 6.34 3.24 6.76
N GLU A 15 7.41 3.29 7.55
CA GLU A 15 7.53 4.18 8.71
C GLU A 15 7.38 5.64 8.28
N ASN A 16 8.07 6.06 7.21
CA ASN A 16 7.94 7.40 6.65
C ASN A 16 6.55 7.69 6.06
N PHE A 17 5.82 6.67 5.60
CA PHE A 17 4.46 6.86 5.10
C PHE A 17 3.45 7.01 6.23
N ASN A 18 3.64 6.26 7.31
CA ASN A 18 2.77 6.29 8.48
C ASN A 18 3.07 7.46 9.43
N ASP A 19 4.21 8.13 9.32
CA ASP A 19 4.52 9.32 10.14
C ASP A 19 3.70 10.54 9.68
N PRO A 20 2.80 11.08 10.51
CA PRO A 20 1.99 12.26 10.14
C PRO A 20 2.85 13.52 9.89
N LYS A 21 4.07 13.58 10.44
CA LYS A 21 5.02 14.68 10.25
C LYS A 21 5.87 14.51 8.99
N SER A 22 5.79 13.36 8.32
CA SER A 22 6.51 13.11 7.09
C SER A 22 5.93 13.91 5.92
N ASN A 23 6.84 14.32 5.02
CA ASN A 23 6.48 14.92 3.74
C ASN A 23 6.01 13.87 2.71
N LEU A 24 6.12 12.58 3.01
CA LEU A 24 5.67 11.50 2.14
C LEU A 24 4.14 11.37 2.22
N LYS A 25 3.44 11.82 1.18
CA LYS A 25 1.96 11.77 1.11
C LYS A 25 1.42 10.71 0.16
N VAL A 26 2.24 10.28 -0.79
CA VAL A 26 1.84 9.31 -1.81
C VAL A 26 2.88 8.20 -1.88
N MET A 27 2.40 6.96 -1.85
CA MET A 27 3.22 5.79 -2.03
C MET A 27 2.72 4.97 -3.21
N ILE A 28 3.57 4.78 -4.22
CA ILE A 28 3.26 3.94 -5.38
C ILE A 28 3.78 2.53 -5.10
N ILE A 29 2.93 1.51 -5.24
CA ILE A 29 3.29 0.11 -5.01
C ILE A 29 3.00 -0.72 -6.26
N THR A 30 3.96 -1.54 -6.68
CA THR A 30 3.75 -2.53 -7.76
C THR A 30 3.13 -3.81 -7.21
N TYR A 31 2.26 -4.49 -7.97
CA TYR A 31 1.68 -5.78 -7.58
C TYR A 31 2.72 -6.85 -7.19
N ASN A 32 3.91 -6.83 -7.81
CA ASN A 32 4.94 -7.86 -7.64
C ASN A 32 5.85 -7.65 -6.41
N ILE A 33 5.30 -7.17 -5.30
CA ILE A 33 6.01 -7.06 -4.02
C ILE A 33 5.35 -7.95 -2.96
N GLY A 34 6.19 -8.70 -2.23
CA GLY A 34 5.77 -9.51 -1.09
C GLY A 34 4.99 -8.69 -0.08
N SER A 35 3.81 -9.18 0.29
CA SER A 35 2.74 -8.49 1.02
C SER A 35 2.85 -8.61 2.55
N VAL A 36 3.83 -9.35 3.06
CA VAL A 36 3.99 -9.55 4.51
C VAL A 36 4.63 -8.30 5.13
N GLY A 37 3.87 -7.57 5.93
CA GLY A 37 4.38 -6.46 6.77
C GLY A 37 4.05 -5.04 6.32
N LEU A 38 3.22 -4.86 5.28
CA LEU A 38 2.72 -3.53 4.86
C LEU A 38 1.44 -3.15 5.61
N ASN A 39 1.54 -2.90 6.91
CA ASN A 39 0.42 -2.35 7.69
C ASN A 39 0.38 -0.83 7.49
N LEU A 40 -0.49 -0.38 6.57
CA LEU A 40 -0.75 1.05 6.30
C LEU A 40 -1.94 1.57 7.14
N HIS A 41 -2.04 1.08 8.38
CA HIS A 41 -3.15 1.39 9.28
C HIS A 41 -3.22 2.89 9.55
N GLU A 42 -4.41 3.47 9.43
CA GLU A 42 -4.76 4.89 9.70
C GLU A 42 -4.09 5.98 8.85
N ALA A 43 -3.01 5.69 8.13
CA ALA A 43 -2.30 6.69 7.32
C ALA A 43 -2.70 6.72 5.83
N CYS A 44 -3.50 5.76 5.38
CA CYS A 44 -3.93 5.66 3.99
C CYS A 44 -5.42 5.94 3.84
N ASP A 45 -5.76 7.14 3.37
CA ASP A 45 -7.16 7.55 3.12
C ASP A 45 -7.66 7.14 1.73
N PHE A 46 -6.75 6.89 0.78
CA PHE A 46 -7.11 6.75 -0.63
C PHE A 46 -6.19 5.80 -1.39
N VAL A 47 -6.78 4.94 -2.23
CA VAL A 47 -6.02 3.98 -3.06
C VAL A 47 -6.52 4.00 -4.50
N ILE A 48 -5.58 4.16 -5.43
CA ILE A 48 -5.83 4.08 -6.88
C ILE A 48 -5.15 2.82 -7.42
N LEU A 49 -5.92 2.00 -8.14
CA LEU A 49 -5.38 0.90 -8.94
C LEU A 49 -5.24 1.40 -10.38
N SER A 50 -4.02 1.53 -10.86
CA SER A 50 -3.74 2.10 -12.20
C SER A 50 -3.75 1.07 -13.33
N ALA A 51 -3.71 -0.22 -13.00
CA ALA A 51 -3.72 -1.31 -13.95
C ALA A 51 -4.33 -2.55 -13.29
N PRO A 52 -5.02 -3.43 -14.04
CA PRO A 52 -5.52 -4.69 -13.49
C PRO A 52 -4.36 -5.59 -13.03
N GLY A 53 -4.62 -6.37 -11.98
CA GLY A 53 -3.69 -7.40 -11.56
C GLY A 53 -3.59 -8.49 -12.63
N ARG A 54 -2.50 -9.28 -12.63
CA ARG A 54 -2.39 -10.41 -13.58
C ARG A 54 -3.40 -11.51 -13.28
N ASN A 55 -3.95 -11.53 -12.07
CA ASN A 55 -4.94 -12.48 -11.61
C ASN A 55 -5.69 -11.92 -10.39
N TRP A 56 -6.83 -12.55 -10.08
CA TRP A 56 -7.68 -12.17 -8.95
C TRP A 56 -6.95 -12.24 -7.60
N SER A 57 -6.01 -13.17 -7.43
CA SER A 57 -5.29 -13.29 -6.15
C SER A 57 -4.35 -12.11 -5.90
N GLN A 58 -3.76 -11.51 -6.93
CA GLN A 58 -2.99 -10.27 -6.83
C GLN A 58 -3.88 -9.06 -6.53
N GLU A 59 -5.07 -9.00 -7.13
CA GLU A 59 -6.04 -7.93 -6.84
C GLU A 59 -6.59 -8.04 -5.43
N ALA A 60 -6.99 -9.24 -4.98
CA ALA A 60 -7.43 -9.48 -3.62
C ALA A 60 -6.34 -9.13 -2.59
N GLN A 61 -5.07 -9.42 -2.89
CA GLN A 61 -3.94 -9.00 -2.06
C GLN A 61 -3.70 -7.48 -2.08
N ALA A 62 -4.01 -6.78 -3.16
CA ALA A 62 -3.91 -5.32 -3.21
C ALA A 62 -5.08 -4.68 -2.45
N PHE A 63 -6.30 -5.18 -2.66
CA PHE A 63 -7.51 -4.75 -1.99
C PHE A 63 -7.47 -5.00 -0.48
N GLY A 64 -6.96 -6.15 -0.06
CA GLY A 64 -6.74 -6.47 1.36
C GLY A 64 -5.80 -5.50 2.09
N ARG A 65 -4.95 -4.75 1.36
CA ARG A 65 -4.11 -3.67 1.93
C ARG A 65 -4.92 -2.41 2.24
N CYS A 66 -5.97 -2.17 1.46
CA CYS A 66 -6.82 -0.99 1.55
C CYS A 66 -7.90 -1.15 2.64
N LEU A 67 -8.32 -2.38 2.90
CA LEU A 67 -9.34 -2.74 3.89
C LEU A 67 -8.82 -2.81 5.33
N GLN A 68 -7.53 -2.61 5.57
CA GLN A 68 -6.96 -2.58 6.92
C GLN A 68 -7.07 -1.20 7.59
N GLY A 69 -7.74 -0.21 6.99
CA GLY A 69 -8.08 1.07 7.61
C GLY A 69 -9.53 1.13 8.15
N PRO A 70 -9.93 2.20 8.85
CA PRO A 70 -11.32 2.41 9.22
C PRO A 70 -12.22 2.39 7.98
N MET A 71 -13.27 1.58 8.02
CA MET A 71 -14.13 1.22 6.88
C MET A 71 -14.82 2.39 6.17
N ASP A 72 -14.73 3.60 6.70
CA ASP A 72 -15.56 4.75 6.30
C ASP A 72 -15.02 5.56 5.11
N LEU A 73 -13.76 5.38 4.66
CA LEU A 73 -13.16 6.27 3.64
C LEU A 73 -12.36 5.61 2.51
N THR A 74 -12.27 4.28 2.44
CA THR A 74 -11.48 3.62 1.39
C THR A 74 -12.21 3.66 0.04
N ASN A 75 -11.98 4.73 -0.72
CA ASN A 75 -12.43 4.82 -2.11
C ASN A 75 -11.41 4.11 -3.01
N VAL A 76 -11.79 2.97 -3.57
CA VAL A 76 -10.98 2.22 -4.54
C VAL A 76 -11.46 2.57 -5.95
N TRP A 77 -10.58 3.18 -6.72
CA TRP A 77 -10.81 3.46 -8.14
C TRP A 77 -10.00 2.45 -8.97
N ILE A 78 -10.68 1.76 -9.88
CA ILE A 78 -10.14 0.80 -10.85
C ILE A 78 -10.23 1.41 -12.24
#